data_AF-A0A7X8GJQ9-F1
#
_entry.id   AF-A0A7X8GJQ9-F1
#
_cell.length_a   1.000
_cell.length_b   1.000
_cell.length_c   1.000
_cell.angle_alpha   90.00
_cell.angle_beta   90.00
_cell.angle_gamma   90.00
#
_symmetry.space_group_name_H-M   'P 1'
#
loop_
_entity.id
_entity.type
_entity.pdbx_description
1 polymer ?
#
loop_
_entity_poly.entity_id
_entity_poly.type
_entity_poly.pdbx_seq_one_letter_code
_entity_poly.pdbx_strand_id
1 'polypeptide(L)'
;MNETRFSADLLAAGESQREAADQLAAAAEALAREANGSRSALMPAPVAYDVLGNLKVSLALLNEVVRYLPRGLWRSLDDSQLEVYDQDLCTGQQRDPRQQLASVADHLSMLAELLDAAADRAEMAQALLSGQGYRVRH
;
A
#
# COMPACT_ATOMS: atom_id res chain seq x y z
N MET A 1 -6.28 -32.22 0.17
CA MET A 1 -6.87 -31.20 1.07
C MET A 1 -8.35 -31.10 0.71
N ASN A 2 -9.28 -30.99 1.67
CA ASN A 2 -10.72 -30.94 1.38
C ASN A 2 -11.10 -29.56 0.81
N GLU A 3 -11.90 -29.50 -0.26
CA GLU A 3 -12.28 -28.25 -0.96
C GLU A 3 -12.91 -27.21 -0.01
N THR A 4 -13.71 -27.67 0.95
CA THR A 4 -14.32 -26.80 1.98
C THR A 4 -13.28 -26.09 2.84
N ARG A 5 -12.16 -26.74 3.14
CA ARG A 5 -11.08 -26.15 3.95
C ARG A 5 -10.29 -25.13 3.13
N PHE A 6 -9.98 -25.44 1.88
CA PHE A 6 -9.29 -24.51 0.98
C PHE A 6 -10.09 -23.22 0.77
N SER A 7 -11.40 -23.33 0.54
CA SER A 7 -12.28 -22.17 0.41
C SER A 7 -12.34 -21.33 1.70
N ALA A 8 -12.43 -21.97 2.87
CA ALA A 8 -12.39 -21.27 4.15
C ALA A 8 -11.06 -20.52 4.38
N ASP A 9 -9.93 -21.12 4.00
CA ASP A 9 -8.61 -20.51 4.12
C ASP A 9 -8.49 -19.25 3.23
N LEU A 10 -9.02 -19.29 1.99
CA LEU A 10 -9.05 -18.12 1.09
C LEU A 10 -9.95 -17.00 1.61
N LEU A 11 -11.11 -17.35 2.17
CA LEU A 11 -12.02 -16.37 2.78
C LEU A 11 -11.38 -15.68 3.99
N ALA A 12 -10.75 -16.46 4.87
CA ALA A 12 -10.03 -15.94 6.03
C ALA A 12 -8.87 -15.02 5.61
N ALA A 13 -8.13 -15.38 4.56
CA ALA A 13 -7.09 -14.52 4.01
C ALA A 13 -7.65 -13.19 3.49
N GLY A 14 -8.80 -13.22 2.80
CA GLY A 14 -9.48 -12.02 2.33
C GLY A 14 -10.07 -11.15 3.45
N GLU A 15 -10.52 -11.73 4.55
CA GLU A 15 -10.93 -11.00 5.75
C GLU A 15 -9.74 -10.30 6.42
N SER A 16 -8.65 -11.04 6.65
CA SER A 16 -7.44 -10.50 7.26
C SER A 16 -6.83 -9.36 6.43
N GLN A 17 -6.82 -9.49 5.10
CA GLN A 17 -6.34 -8.42 4.21
C GLN A 17 -7.21 -7.16 4.31
N ARG A 18 -8.54 -7.29 4.41
CA ARG A 18 -9.45 -6.14 4.54
C ARG A 18 -9.25 -5.42 5.86
N GLU A 19 -9.12 -6.16 6.96
CA GLU A 19 -8.84 -5.58 8.27
C GLU A 19 -7.51 -4.79 8.26
N ALA A 20 -6.47 -5.33 7.65
CA ALA A 20 -5.20 -4.63 7.49
C ALA A 20 -5.34 -3.34 6.66
N ALA A 21 -6.15 -3.36 5.59
CA ALA A 21 -6.42 -2.18 4.78
C ALA A 21 -7.19 -1.09 5.55
N ASP A 22 -8.18 -1.47 6.37
CA ASP A 22 -8.94 -0.54 7.22
C ASP A 22 -8.02 0.12 8.26
N GLN A 23 -7.13 -0.65 8.88
CA GLN A 23 -6.14 -0.12 9.82
C GLN A 23 -5.17 0.86 9.15
N LEU A 24 -4.69 0.52 7.94
CA LEU A 24 -3.84 1.42 7.15
C LEU A 24 -4.58 2.72 6.81
N ALA A 25 -5.84 2.65 6.36
CA ALA A 25 -6.64 3.82 6.02
C ALA A 25 -6.85 4.73 7.25
N ALA A 26 -7.21 4.14 8.40
CA ALA A 26 -7.37 4.88 9.65
C ALA A 26 -6.07 5.57 10.09
N ALA A 27 -4.93 4.90 9.96
CA ALA A 27 -3.62 5.48 10.27
C ALA A 27 -3.26 6.63 9.31
N ALA A 28 -3.49 6.46 8.00
CA ALA A 28 -3.26 7.48 6.99
C ALA A 28 -4.15 8.73 7.23
N GLU A 29 -5.43 8.53 7.56
CA GLU A 29 -6.32 9.62 7.96
C GLU A 29 -5.82 10.36 9.20
N ALA A 30 -5.34 9.64 10.21
CA ALA A 30 -4.81 10.26 11.42
C ALA A 30 -3.59 11.14 11.12
N LEU A 31 -2.66 10.67 10.29
CA LEU A 31 -1.51 11.45 9.83
C LEU A 31 -1.93 12.66 8.99
N ALA A 32 -2.91 12.50 8.10
CA ALA A 32 -3.43 13.60 7.29
C ALA A 32 -4.09 14.70 8.15
N ARG A 33 -4.82 14.32 9.21
CA ARG A 33 -5.44 15.26 10.16
C ARG A 33 -4.42 15.99 11.02
N GLU A 34 -3.29 15.34 11.31
CA GLU A 34 -2.16 16.02 11.94
C GLU A 34 -1.58 17.05 10.98
N ALA A 35 -1.23 16.61 9.76
CA ALA A 35 -0.63 17.44 8.69
C ALA A 35 -1.46 18.66 8.30
N ASN A 36 -2.79 18.52 8.18
CA ASN A 36 -3.68 19.59 7.71
C ASN A 36 -4.13 20.55 8.82
N GLY A 37 -3.67 20.37 10.06
CA GLY A 37 -3.97 21.24 11.18
C GLY A 37 -5.35 21.05 11.80
N SER A 38 -6.07 19.97 11.47
CA SER A 38 -7.40 19.68 12.04
C SER A 38 -7.34 19.28 13.53
N ARG A 39 -6.21 18.70 13.98
CA ARG A 39 -5.99 18.32 15.40
C ARG A 39 -5.29 19.40 16.21
N SER A 40 -4.34 20.10 15.61
CA SER A 40 -3.62 21.24 16.18
C SER A 40 -3.49 22.30 15.10
N ALA A 41 -3.87 23.54 15.39
CA ALA A 41 -3.78 24.64 14.42
C ALA A 41 -2.34 24.92 13.94
N LEU A 42 -1.34 24.34 14.62
CA LEU A 42 0.08 24.50 14.34
C LEU A 42 0.74 23.13 14.16
N MET A 43 1.65 23.07 13.19
CA MET A 43 2.57 21.95 12.97
C MET A 43 4.01 22.39 13.24
N PRO A 44 4.54 22.20 14.45
CA PRO A 44 5.95 22.45 14.74
C PRO A 44 6.86 21.55 13.90
N ALA A 45 8.05 22.05 13.55
CA ALA A 45 9.02 21.29 12.76
C ALA A 45 9.38 19.90 13.35
N PRO A 46 9.53 19.72 14.68
CA PRO A 46 9.71 18.37 15.25
C PRO A 46 8.56 17.40 14.96
N VAL A 47 7.31 17.88 14.97
CA VAL A 47 6.14 17.04 14.68
C VAL A 47 6.11 16.66 13.20
N ALA A 48 6.37 17.64 12.31
CA ALA A 48 6.50 17.36 10.88
C ALA A 48 7.65 16.39 10.56
N TYR A 49 8.76 16.48 11.29
CA TYR A 49 9.89 15.55 11.17
C TYR A 49 9.48 14.11 11.46
N ASP A 50 8.71 13.88 12.53
CA ASP A 50 8.21 12.55 12.88
C ASP A 50 7.20 12.03 11.86
N VAL A 51 6.28 12.88 11.40
CA VAL A 51 5.31 12.53 10.35
C VAL A 51 6.02 12.12 9.05
N LEU A 52 7.05 12.85 8.62
CA LEU A 52 7.82 12.51 7.43
C LEU A 52 8.60 11.20 7.58
N GLY A 53 9.14 10.93 8.77
CA GLY A 53 9.80 9.66 9.08
C GLY A 53 8.86 8.47 8.99
N ASN A 54 7.66 8.59 9.56
CA ASN A 54 6.63 7.57 9.46
C ASN A 54 6.16 7.38 8.02
N LEU A 55 5.94 8.47 7.28
CA LEU A 55 5.53 8.43 5.88
C LEU A 55 6.56 7.68 5.02
N LYS A 56 7.86 7.95 5.21
CA LYS A 56 8.94 7.24 4.53
C LYS A 56 8.85 5.72 4.75
N VAL A 57 8.72 5.30 6.01
CA VAL A 57 8.61 3.87 6.36
C VAL A 57 7.37 3.25 5.74
N SER A 58 6.22 3.94 5.80
CA SER A 58 4.98 3.47 5.18
C SER A 58 5.11 3.31 3.67
N LEU A 59 5.75 4.27 2.98
CA LEU A 59 5.98 4.17 1.53
C LEU A 59 6.85 2.97 1.16
N ALA A 60 7.90 2.69 1.92
CA ALA A 60 8.74 1.51 1.72
C ALA A 60 7.97 0.19 1.92
N LEU A 61 7.13 0.11 2.95
CA LEU A 61 6.28 -1.06 3.20
C LEU A 61 5.22 -1.25 2.11
N LEU A 62 4.61 -0.17 1.64
CA LEU A 62 3.68 -0.22 0.50
C LEU A 62 4.39 -0.68 -0.78
N ASN A 63 5.65 -0.27 -0.98
CA ASN A 63 6.43 -0.76 -2.10
C ASN A 63 6.66 -2.27 -2.02
N GLU A 64 6.93 -2.81 -0.83
CA GLU A 64 7.07 -4.24 -0.62
C GLU A 64 5.80 -5.00 -1.04
N VAL A 65 4.62 -4.49 -0.68
CA VAL A 65 3.33 -5.04 -1.12
C VAL A 65 3.24 -5.06 -2.66
N VAL A 66 3.52 -3.92 -3.30
CA VAL A 66 3.45 -3.75 -4.75
C VAL A 66 4.41 -4.70 -5.48
N ARG A 67 5.62 -4.90 -4.95
CA ARG A 67 6.65 -5.79 -5.53
C ARG A 67 6.29 -7.26 -5.42
N TYR A 68 5.60 -7.69 -4.36
CA TYR A 68 5.24 -9.09 -4.17
C TYR A 68 3.87 -9.47 -4.74
N LEU A 69 2.97 -8.51 -4.96
CA LEU A 69 1.63 -8.77 -5.48
C LEU A 69 1.63 -9.55 -6.83
N PRO A 70 2.47 -9.22 -7.84
CA PRO A 70 2.55 -9.99 -9.07
C PRO A 70 2.92 -11.46 -8.82
N ARG A 71 3.85 -11.72 -7.90
CA ARG A 71 4.28 -13.08 -7.56
C ARG A 71 3.13 -13.90 -6.97
N GLY A 72 2.30 -13.29 -6.13
CA GLY A 72 1.09 -13.93 -5.60
C GLY A 72 0.11 -14.30 -6.70
N LEU A 73 -0.16 -13.36 -7.61
CA LEU A 73 -1.09 -13.57 -8.71
C LEU A 73 -0.60 -14.62 -9.73
N TRP A 74 0.69 -14.62 -10.07
CA TRP A 74 1.28 -15.65 -10.94
C TRP A 74 1.14 -17.05 -10.34
N ARG A 75 1.34 -17.18 -9.02
CA ARG A 75 1.14 -18.46 -8.33
C ARG A 75 -0.31 -18.93 -8.40
N SER A 76 -1.29 -18.03 -8.30
CA SER A 76 -2.70 -18.38 -8.43
C SER A 76 -3.05 -18.96 -9.79
N LEU A 77 -2.38 -18.51 -10.87
CA LEU A 77 -2.58 -19.07 -12.22
C LEU A 77 -2.04 -20.50 -12.39
N ASP A 78 -1.08 -20.89 -11.57
CA ASP A 78 -0.43 -22.19 -11.62
C ASP A 78 -0.97 -23.15 -10.55
N ASP A 79 -1.91 -22.69 -9.71
CA ASP A 79 -2.50 -23.48 -8.64
C ASP A 79 -3.60 -24.41 -9.18
N SER A 80 -3.38 -25.72 -9.08
CA SER A 80 -4.33 -26.75 -9.51
C SER A 80 -5.70 -26.71 -8.82
N GLN A 81 -5.83 -25.99 -7.70
CA GLN A 81 -7.09 -25.83 -6.97
C GLN A 81 -7.92 -24.63 -7.46
N LEU A 82 -7.38 -23.82 -8.37
CA LEU A 82 -8.03 -22.61 -8.89
C LEU A 82 -8.20 -22.70 -10.40
N GLU A 83 -9.43 -22.45 -10.87
CA GLU A 83 -9.68 -22.08 -12.25
C GLU A 83 -9.73 -20.55 -12.33
N VAL A 84 -8.61 -19.93 -12.65
CA VAL A 84 -8.55 -18.49 -12.86
C VAL A 84 -9.06 -18.16 -14.26
N TYR A 85 -10.10 -17.35 -14.34
CA TYR A 85 -10.68 -16.87 -15.58
C TYR A 85 -10.70 -15.33 -15.59
N ASP A 86 -10.79 -14.75 -16.79
CA ASP A 86 -10.96 -13.31 -16.97
C ASP A 86 -12.03 -13.07 -18.04
N GLN A 87 -13.03 -12.27 -17.68
CA GLN A 87 -14.09 -11.86 -18.58
C GLN A 87 -14.27 -10.34 -18.55
N ASP A 88 -14.30 -9.73 -19.73
CA ASP A 88 -14.73 -8.35 -19.88
C ASP A 88 -16.22 -8.23 -19.53
N LEU A 89 -16.53 -7.47 -18.46
CA LEU A 89 -17.88 -7.38 -17.91
C LEU A 89 -18.88 -6.66 -18.83
N CYS A 90 -18.40 -5.82 -19.76
CA CYS A 90 -19.25 -5.04 -20.64
C CYS A 90 -19.61 -5.81 -21.91
N THR A 91 -18.68 -6.58 -22.45
CA THR A 91 -18.81 -7.32 -23.71
C THR A 91 -19.05 -8.81 -23.51
N GLY A 92 -18.81 -9.33 -22.31
CA GLY A 92 -18.84 -10.75 -21.99
C GLY A 92 -17.69 -11.54 -22.61
N GLN A 93 -16.73 -10.89 -23.27
CA GLN A 93 -15.61 -11.57 -23.94
C GLN A 93 -14.61 -12.13 -22.92
N GLN A 94 -14.22 -13.38 -23.13
CA GLN A 94 -13.15 -14.01 -22.35
C GLN A 94 -11.81 -13.39 -22.76
N ARG A 95 -10.96 -13.12 -21.77
CA ARG A 95 -9.60 -12.63 -21.93
C ARG A 95 -8.64 -13.65 -21.34
N ASP A 96 -7.39 -13.63 -21.78
CA ASP A 96 -6.35 -14.47 -21.18
C ASP A 96 -5.88 -13.85 -19.85
N PRO A 97 -6.11 -14.50 -18.70
CA PRO A 97 -5.66 -13.99 -17.41
C PRO A 97 -4.14 -13.76 -17.36
N ARG A 98 -3.34 -14.57 -18.07
CA ARG A 98 -1.87 -14.41 -18.11
C ARG A 98 -1.46 -13.12 -18.82
N GLN A 99 -2.13 -12.76 -19.91
CA GLN A 99 -1.88 -11.49 -20.61
C GLN A 99 -2.27 -10.27 -19.78
N GLN A 100 -3.40 -10.35 -19.06
CA GLN A 100 -3.81 -9.26 -18.17
C GLN A 100 -2.82 -9.13 -17.00
N LEU A 101 -2.34 -10.26 -16.47
CA LEU A 101 -1.33 -10.27 -15.40
C LEU A 101 0.02 -9.70 -15.81
N ALA A 102 0.45 -9.91 -17.05
CA ALA A 102 1.64 -9.23 -17.57
C ALA A 102 1.47 -7.70 -17.53
N SER A 103 0.33 -7.20 -18.02
CA SER A 103 0.02 -5.76 -17.95
C SER A 103 -0.03 -5.25 -16.51
N VAL A 104 -0.65 -5.99 -15.59
CA VAL A 104 -0.69 -5.63 -14.16
C VAL A 104 0.72 -5.56 -13.56
N ALA A 105 1.59 -6.53 -13.87
CA ALA A 105 2.96 -6.55 -13.39
C ALA A 105 3.77 -5.33 -13.87
N ASP A 106 3.55 -4.88 -15.11
CA ASP A 106 4.19 -3.66 -15.64
C ASP A 106 3.76 -2.41 -14.85
N HIS A 107 2.45 -2.24 -14.63
CA HIS A 107 1.93 -1.11 -13.85
C HIS A 107 2.42 -1.13 -12.39
N LEU A 108 2.47 -2.31 -11.76
CA LEU A 108 2.97 -2.46 -10.40
C LEU A 108 4.48 -2.20 -10.33
N SER A 109 5.25 -2.56 -11.36
CA SER A 109 6.67 -2.23 -11.42
C SER A 109 6.89 -0.72 -11.49
N MET A 110 6.12 -0.01 -12.32
CA MET A 110 6.16 1.46 -12.36
C MET A 110 5.73 2.09 -11.03
N LEU A 111 4.70 1.56 -10.39
CA LEU A 111 4.25 2.03 -9.07
C LEU A 111 5.34 1.83 -8.02
N ALA A 112 6.06 0.70 -8.06
CA ALA A 112 7.16 0.43 -7.14
C ALA A 112 8.27 1.48 -7.23
N GLU A 113 8.65 1.88 -8.45
CA GLU A 113 9.63 2.94 -8.68
C GLU A 113 9.15 4.30 -8.14
N LEU A 114 7.87 4.62 -8.32
CA LEU A 114 7.28 5.85 -7.80
C LEU A 114 7.26 5.88 -6.26
N LEU A 115 6.99 4.74 -5.62
CA LEU A 115 6.99 4.63 -4.16
C LEU A 115 8.39 4.78 -3.58
N ASP A 116 9.41 4.19 -4.21
CA ASP A 116 10.81 4.40 -3.82
C ASP A 116 11.21 5.88 -3.94
N ALA A 117 10.91 6.49 -5.09
CA ALA A 117 11.18 7.91 -5.30
C ALA A 117 10.43 8.79 -4.27
N ALA A 118 9.19 8.45 -3.92
CA ALA A 118 8.44 9.17 -2.90
C ALA A 118 9.06 9.02 -1.50
N ALA A 119 9.54 7.82 -1.14
CA ALA A 119 10.21 7.56 0.12
C ALA A 119 11.51 8.39 0.25
N ASP A 120 12.31 8.44 -0.82
CA ASP A 120 13.51 9.29 -0.90
C ASP A 120 13.17 10.77 -0.70
N ARG A 121 12.10 11.26 -1.33
CA ARG A 121 11.64 12.65 -1.14
C ARG A 121 11.19 12.93 0.30
N ALA A 122 10.49 11.98 0.93
CA ALA A 122 10.11 12.11 2.34
C ALA A 122 11.35 12.16 3.24
N GLU A 123 12.38 11.34 2.97
CA GLU A 123 13.65 11.38 3.70
C GLU A 123 14.36 12.72 3.56
N MET A 124 14.49 13.23 2.34
CA MET A 124 15.14 14.51 2.08
C MET A 124 14.42 15.65 2.80
N ALA A 125 13.09 15.67 2.75
CA ALA A 125 12.28 16.66 3.45
C ALA A 125 12.45 16.55 4.98
N GLN A 126 12.45 15.32 5.51
CA GLN A 126 12.68 15.05 6.93
C GLN A 126 14.05 15.60 7.37
N ALA A 127 15.11 15.34 6.60
CA ALA A 127 16.47 15.78 6.91
C ALA A 127 16.58 17.32 7.00
N LEU A 128 15.83 18.07 6.19
CA LEU A 128 15.80 19.54 6.24
C LEU A 128 15.17 20.10 7.53
N LEU A 129 14.31 19.33 8.18
CA LEU A 129 13.73 19.68 9.47
C LEU A 129 14.60 19.25 10.66
N SER A 130 15.63 18.45 10.41
CA SER A 130 16.52 17.96 11.46
C SER A 130 17.19 19.11 12.20
N GLY A 131 17.12 19.08 13.53
CA GLY A 131 17.66 20.13 14.40
C GLY A 131 16.80 21.39 14.54
N GLN A 132 15.67 21.49 13.82
CA GLN A 132 14.69 22.55 14.08
C GLN A 132 13.91 22.25 15.36
N GLY A 133 13.60 23.29 16.14
CA GLY A 133 12.81 23.20 17.37
C GLY A 133 11.98 24.46 17.57
N TYR A 134 11.26 24.55 18.68
CA TYR A 134 10.48 25.73 19.04
C TYR A 134 10.72 26.12 20.49
N ARG A 135 10.50 27.40 20.78
CA ARG A 135 10.45 27.94 22.15
C ARG A 135 9.11 28.63 22.32
N VAL A 136 8.42 28.33 23.41
CA VAL A 136 7.19 29.04 23.78
C VAL A 136 7.60 30.42 24.29
N ARG A 137 6.98 31.47 23.74
CA ARG A 137 7.14 32.84 24.27
C ARG A 137 6.16 33.01 25.43
N HIS A 138 6.68 33.47 26.57
CA HIS A 138 5.90 33.91 27.72
C HIS A 138 5.66 35.41 27.65
#